data_AF-A0A9P0M539-F1
#
_entry.id   AF-A0A9P0M539-F1
#
_cell.length_a   1.000
_cell.length_b   1.000
_cell.length_c   1.000
_cell.angle_alpha   90.00
_cell.angle_beta   90.00
_cell.angle_gamma   90.00
#
_symmetry.space_group_name_H-M   'P 1'
#
loop_
_entity.id
_entity.type
_entity.pdbx_description
1 polymer ?
#
loop_
_entity_poly.entity_id
_entity_poly.type
_entity_poly.pdbx_seq_one_letter_code
_entity_poly.pdbx_strand_id
1 'polypeptide(L)'
;MDAENLISVLHLNENPEYILFKIALLFAEQSLQVWFISPKPFENIPVNIVQIDKEILQQITFLYLKDFKDLITELNGIHLWHKAPNIIILSHFKTYLEALDKNSSFFAAFILASVLDGAAVSTKRNKKKTLVLICLEDITNLDQFQIIFDMYFSHFIPKMDQDNIVDTIVKLYINQ
;
A
#
# COMPACT_ATOMS: atom_id res chain seq x y z
N MET A 1 12.97 -12.17 -9.73
CA MET A 1 12.38 -11.40 -8.62
C MET A 1 13.00 -11.98 -7.36
N ASP A 2 13.63 -11.19 -6.47
CA ASP A 2 13.99 -11.67 -5.12
C ASP A 2 12.69 -11.78 -4.33
N ALA A 3 11.87 -12.77 -4.69
CA ALA A 3 10.52 -12.94 -4.19
C ALA A 3 10.49 -13.17 -2.67
N GLU A 4 11.59 -13.68 -2.10
CA GLU A 4 11.70 -13.98 -0.67
C GLU A 4 11.67 -12.74 0.24
N ASN A 5 11.95 -11.55 -0.29
CA ASN A 5 12.00 -10.32 0.50
C ASN A 5 10.89 -9.31 0.17
N LEU A 6 9.91 -9.71 -0.66
CA LEU A 6 8.76 -8.89 -0.99
C LEU A 6 7.50 -9.51 -0.41
N ILE A 7 6.83 -8.79 0.47
CA ILE A 7 5.57 -9.20 1.09
C ILE A 7 4.46 -8.37 0.45
N SER A 8 3.49 -9.02 -0.19
CA SER A 8 2.34 -8.36 -0.79
C SER A 8 1.05 -8.75 -0.06
N VAL A 9 0.35 -7.75 0.44
CA VAL A 9 -0.87 -7.89 1.23
C VAL A 9 -2.02 -7.15 0.55
N LEU A 10 -3.10 -7.87 0.30
CA LEU A 10 -4.39 -7.28 -0.07
C LEU A 10 -5.28 -7.20 1.16
N HIS A 11 -5.80 -6.01 1.45
CA HIS A 11 -6.76 -5.77 2.52
C HIS A 11 -8.09 -5.28 1.97
N LEU A 12 -9.20 -5.80 2.53
CA LEU A 12 -10.55 -5.38 2.19
C LEU A 12 -11.15 -4.48 3.27
N ASN A 13 -11.44 -3.23 2.95
CA ASN A 13 -12.13 -2.32 3.86
C ASN A 13 -12.70 -1.09 3.17
N GLU A 14 -13.98 -0.82 3.42
CA GLU A 14 -14.72 0.34 2.87
C GLU A 14 -14.24 1.68 3.45
N ASN A 15 -13.67 1.67 4.66
CA ASN A 15 -13.10 2.88 5.27
C ASN A 15 -11.73 2.55 5.88
N PRO A 16 -10.68 2.53 5.04
CA PRO A 16 -9.38 2.02 5.45
C PRO A 16 -8.48 3.06 6.11
N GLU A 17 -8.89 4.33 6.15
CA GLU A 17 -8.02 5.46 6.51
C GLU A 17 -7.37 5.30 7.87
N TYR A 18 -8.15 4.98 8.91
CA TYR A 18 -7.63 4.76 10.25
C TYR A 18 -6.61 3.61 10.30
N ILE A 19 -6.94 2.46 9.70
CA ILE A 19 -6.11 1.26 9.73
C ILE A 19 -4.80 1.49 8.98
N LEU A 20 -4.88 1.98 7.74
CA LEU A 20 -3.71 2.21 6.90
C LEU A 20 -2.79 3.25 7.54
N PHE A 21 -3.35 4.32 8.08
CA PHE A 21 -2.55 5.37 8.71
C PHE A 21 -1.91 4.88 10.01
N LYS A 22 -2.62 4.10 10.83
CA LYS A 22 -2.05 3.45 12.03
C LYS A 22 -0.91 2.50 11.66
N ILE A 23 -1.06 1.71 10.60
CA ILE A 23 0.01 0.84 10.08
C ILE A 23 1.22 1.66 9.62
N ALA A 24 0.98 2.76 8.90
CA ALA A 24 2.04 3.65 8.46
C ALA A 24 2.84 4.22 9.64
N LEU A 25 2.15 4.65 10.70
CA LEU A 25 2.79 5.15 11.93
C LEU A 25 3.62 4.06 12.62
N LEU A 26 3.07 2.86 12.82
CA LEU A 26 3.78 1.78 13.50
C LEU A 26 5.08 1.38 12.78
N PHE A 27 5.08 1.39 11.44
CA PHE A 27 6.32 1.14 10.69
C PHE A 27 7.27 2.33 10.71
N ALA A 28 6.75 3.56 10.64
CA ALA A 28 7.54 4.78 10.76
C ALA A 28 8.23 4.89 12.14
N GLU A 29 7.56 4.47 13.22
CA GLU A 29 8.13 4.35 14.58
C GLU A 29 9.34 3.41 14.61
N GLN A 30 9.37 2.39 13.75
CA GLN A 30 10.50 1.48 13.57
C GLN A 30 11.57 2.05 12.62
N SER A 31 11.52 3.34 12.32
CA SER A 31 12.44 4.03 11.39
C SER A 31 12.40 3.48 9.96
N LEU A 32 11.30 2.85 9.55
CA LEU A 32 11.10 2.38 8.19
C LEU A 32 10.54 3.51 7.32
N GLN A 33 11.07 3.63 6.10
CA GLN A 33 10.54 4.60 5.14
C GLN A 33 9.20 4.10 4.61
N VAL A 34 8.15 4.88 4.79
CA VAL A 34 6.80 4.53 4.35
C VAL A 34 6.38 5.45 3.21
N TRP A 35 5.89 4.88 2.13
CA TRP A 35 5.12 5.60 1.12
C TRP A 35 3.64 5.39 1.40
N PHE A 36 2.94 6.48 1.70
CA PHE A 36 1.50 6.48 1.83
C PHE A 36 0.88 7.12 0.59
N ILE A 37 0.32 6.28 -0.28
CA ILE A 37 -0.26 6.70 -1.56
C ILE A 37 -1.79 6.76 -1.42
N SER A 38 -2.35 7.92 -1.78
CA SER A 38 -3.80 8.18 -1.74
C SER A 38 -4.21 9.08 -2.90
N PRO A 39 -5.45 8.99 -3.40
CA PRO A 39 -5.96 9.91 -4.41
C PRO A 39 -6.19 11.32 -3.90
N LYS A 40 -6.33 11.49 -2.58
CA LYS A 40 -6.65 12.77 -1.95
C LYS A 40 -5.83 13.01 -0.68
N PRO A 41 -5.54 14.27 -0.34
CA PRO A 41 -4.98 14.64 0.96
C PRO A 41 -5.85 14.17 2.11
N PHE A 42 -5.22 13.82 3.23
CA PHE A 42 -5.93 13.68 4.49
C PHE A 42 -6.44 15.03 4.93
N GLU A 43 -7.75 15.16 5.11
CA GLU A 43 -8.35 16.38 5.65
C GLU A 43 -8.06 16.51 7.15
N ASN A 44 -8.08 15.37 7.85
CA ASN A 44 -7.82 15.28 9.29
C ASN A 44 -7.04 14.01 9.61
N ILE A 45 -6.26 14.06 10.69
CA ILE A 45 -5.71 12.86 11.32
C ILE A 45 -6.90 12.07 11.89
N PRO A 46 -6.98 10.74 11.69
CA PRO A 46 -8.04 9.92 12.27
C PRO A 46 -8.17 10.14 13.79
N VAL A 47 -9.41 10.31 14.27
CA VAL A 47 -9.76 10.78 15.65
C VAL A 47 -9.10 9.97 16.77
N ASN A 48 -8.78 8.70 16.50
CA ASN A 48 -8.21 7.77 17.48
C ASN A 48 -6.67 7.76 17.50
N ILE A 49 -6.02 8.70 16.83
CA ILE A 49 -4.56 8.80 16.75
C ILE A 49 -4.12 10.06 17.51
N VAL A 50 -3.61 9.86 18.72
CA VAL A 50 -3.23 10.94 19.64
C VAL A 50 -1.72 11.13 19.60
N GLN A 51 -1.27 12.38 19.45
CA GLN A 51 0.13 12.82 19.53
C GLN A 51 1.10 12.04 18.64
N ILE A 52 1.34 12.57 17.43
CA ILE A 52 2.34 12.02 16.52
C ILE A 52 3.61 12.85 16.61
N ASP A 53 4.75 12.20 16.87
CA ASP A 53 6.05 12.86 16.79
C ASP A 53 6.33 13.30 15.34
N LYS A 54 6.81 14.53 15.18
CA LYS A 54 7.22 15.06 13.88
C LYS A 54 8.33 14.23 13.25
N GLU A 55 9.22 13.63 14.05
CA GLU A 55 10.29 12.76 13.57
C GLU A 55 9.77 11.46 12.95
N ILE A 56 8.68 10.90 13.52
CA ILE A 56 7.98 9.73 12.97
C ILE A 56 7.33 10.11 11.63
N LEU A 57 6.63 11.25 11.57
CA LEU A 57 6.00 11.72 10.33
C LEU A 57 7.02 11.95 9.20
N GLN A 58 8.26 12.31 9.51
CA GLN A 58 9.32 12.47 8.51
C GLN A 58 9.75 11.15 7.85
N GLN A 59 9.38 10.01 8.42
CA GLN A 59 9.59 8.70 7.78
C GLN A 59 8.47 8.34 6.80
N ILE A 60 7.36 9.09 6.80
CA ILE A 60 6.21 8.86 5.93
C ILE A 60 6.22 9.89 4.80
N THR A 61 6.45 9.43 3.58
CA THR A 61 6.23 10.20 2.36
C THR A 61 4.77 10.04 1.93
N PHE A 62 3.99 11.12 2.08
CA PHE A 62 2.63 11.18 1.56
C PHE A 62 2.63 11.54 0.07
N LEU A 63 2.03 10.69 -0.75
CA LEU A 63 1.88 10.88 -2.19
C LEU A 63 0.39 10.98 -2.52
N TYR A 64 -0.05 12.16 -2.93
CA TYR A 64 -1.44 12.43 -3.28
C TYR A 64 -1.62 12.42 -4.80
N LEU A 65 -1.88 11.23 -5.35
CA LEU A 65 -1.87 10.95 -6.79
C LEU A 65 -3.30 10.73 -7.26
N LYS A 66 -3.86 11.71 -7.96
CA LYS A 66 -5.31 11.79 -8.22
C LYS A 66 -5.82 10.69 -9.15
N ASP A 67 -4.98 10.27 -10.09
CA ASP A 67 -5.37 9.33 -11.13
C ASP A 67 -4.30 8.28 -11.43
N PHE A 68 -4.68 7.34 -12.29
CA PHE A 68 -3.83 6.24 -12.74
C PHE A 68 -2.49 6.73 -13.34
N LYS A 69 -2.50 7.83 -14.09
CA LYS A 69 -1.30 8.30 -14.79
C LYS A 69 -0.28 8.81 -13.78
N ASP A 70 -0.72 9.63 -12.83
CA ASP A 70 0.13 10.13 -11.74
C ASP A 70 0.71 8.97 -10.93
N LEU A 71 -0.11 7.97 -10.60
CA LEU A 71 0.34 6.76 -9.90
C LEU A 71 1.47 6.04 -10.64
N ILE A 72 1.27 5.73 -11.92
CA ILE A 72 2.26 5.00 -12.71
C ILE A 72 3.53 5.82 -12.94
N THR A 73 3.41 7.15 -13.11
CA THR A 73 4.58 8.02 -13.23
C THR A 73 5.45 7.96 -11.97
N GLU A 74 4.86 8.05 -10.78
CA GLU A 74 5.61 7.98 -9.52
C GLU A 74 6.21 6.58 -9.27
N LEU A 75 5.46 5.52 -9.54
CA LEU A 75 5.94 4.13 -9.39
C LEU A 75 7.13 3.85 -10.30
N ASN A 76 7.07 4.29 -11.56
CA ASN A 76 8.20 4.15 -12.48
C ASN A 76 9.40 5.01 -12.05
N GLY A 77 9.15 6.15 -11.42
CA GLY A 77 10.16 7.06 -10.88
C GLY A 77 10.81 6.61 -9.57
N ILE A 78 10.34 5.54 -8.92
CA ILE A 78 10.79 5.13 -7.57
C ILE A 78 12.30 4.93 -7.45
N HIS A 79 12.97 4.52 -8.53
CA HIS A 79 14.41 4.34 -8.56
C HIS A 79 15.20 5.66 -8.48
N LEU A 80 14.56 6.79 -8.82
CA LEU A 80 15.16 8.14 -8.78
C LEU A 80 15.06 8.78 -7.39
N TRP A 81 14.18 8.28 -6.51
CA TRP A 81 14.02 8.83 -5.18
C TRP A 81 15.27 8.60 -4.32
N HIS A 82 15.68 9.60 -3.56
CA HIS A 82 16.86 9.50 -2.70
C HIS A 82 16.72 8.38 -1.65
N LYS A 83 15.54 8.28 -1.03
CA LYS A 83 15.19 7.22 -0.07
C LYS A 83 14.16 6.28 -0.70
N ALA A 84 14.48 4.99 -0.80
CA ALA A 84 13.54 3.99 -1.26
C ALA A 84 12.65 3.51 -0.10
N PRO A 85 11.34 3.31 -0.31
CA PRO A 85 10.43 2.88 0.75
C PRO A 85 10.70 1.43 1.20
N ASN A 86 10.54 1.19 2.50
CA ASN A 86 10.41 -0.14 3.07
C ASN A 86 8.95 -0.61 3.01
N ILE A 87 8.01 0.32 3.11
CA ILE A 87 6.58 0.03 3.13
C ILE A 87 5.92 0.89 2.06
N ILE A 88 5.12 0.28 1.18
CA ILE A 88 4.29 0.97 0.20
C ILE A 88 2.84 0.66 0.54
N ILE A 89 2.08 1.69 0.88
CA ILE A 89 0.65 1.60 1.17
C ILE A 89 -0.10 2.30 0.05
N LEU A 90 -0.96 1.57 -0.65
CA LEU A 90 -1.87 2.12 -1.65
C LEU A 90 -3.31 2.05 -1.12
N SER A 91 -3.84 3.22 -0.76
CA SER A 91 -5.25 3.38 -0.39
C SER A 91 -6.11 3.63 -1.63
N HIS A 92 -7.40 3.36 -1.55
CA HIS A 92 -8.37 3.75 -2.58
C HIS A 92 -8.07 3.15 -3.95
N PHE A 93 -7.64 1.88 -4.00
CA PHE A 93 -7.23 1.20 -5.23
C PHE A 93 -8.29 1.32 -6.34
N LYS A 94 -9.57 1.23 -5.97
CA LYS A 94 -10.69 1.34 -6.91
C LYS A 94 -10.73 2.67 -7.65
N THR A 95 -10.32 3.78 -7.00
CA THR A 95 -10.32 5.12 -7.60
C THR A 95 -9.42 5.19 -8.84
N TYR A 96 -8.32 4.43 -8.81
CA TYR A 96 -7.38 4.35 -9.94
C TYR A 96 -7.92 3.52 -11.11
N LEU A 97 -8.96 2.72 -10.90
CA LEU A 97 -9.64 1.92 -11.92
C LEU A 97 -10.88 2.61 -12.49
N GLU A 98 -11.63 3.34 -11.67
CA GLU A 98 -12.89 3.99 -12.07
C GLU A 98 -12.72 5.06 -13.15
N ALA A 99 -11.53 5.65 -13.29
CA ALA A 99 -11.21 6.58 -14.36
C ALA A 99 -11.10 5.91 -15.75
N LEU A 100 -11.17 4.57 -15.83
CA LEU A 100 -10.87 3.79 -17.02
C LEU A 100 -12.12 2.99 -17.44
N ASP A 101 -12.96 3.62 -18.26
CA ASP A 101 -14.28 3.12 -18.71
C ASP A 101 -14.28 1.72 -19.38
N LYS A 102 -13.12 1.16 -19.74
CA LYS A 102 -12.99 -0.17 -20.38
C LYS A 102 -11.71 -0.88 -19.93
N ASN A 103 -11.79 -2.19 -19.70
CA ASN A 103 -10.67 -3.10 -19.32
C ASN A 103 -10.13 -2.96 -17.88
N SER A 104 -11.01 -2.81 -16.89
CA SER A 104 -10.63 -2.68 -15.48
C SER A 104 -9.67 -3.78 -14.98
N SER A 105 -9.84 -5.04 -15.41
CA SER A 105 -8.96 -6.16 -15.06
C SER A 105 -7.52 -6.01 -15.59
N PHE A 106 -7.35 -5.53 -16.83
CA PHE A 106 -6.02 -5.29 -17.40
C PHE A 106 -5.30 -4.18 -16.63
N PHE A 107 -6.00 -3.07 -16.37
CA PHE A 107 -5.42 -1.95 -15.64
C PHE A 107 -5.13 -2.30 -14.19
N ALA A 108 -5.99 -3.08 -13.53
CA ALA A 108 -5.72 -3.61 -12.20
C ALA A 108 -4.42 -4.42 -12.18
N ALA A 109 -4.28 -5.39 -13.09
CA ALA A 109 -3.05 -6.18 -13.20
C ALA A 109 -1.83 -5.29 -13.48
N PHE A 110 -1.95 -4.28 -14.34
CA PHE A 110 -0.86 -3.37 -14.66
C PHE A 110 -0.45 -2.49 -13.46
N ILE A 111 -1.40 -1.96 -12.70
CA ILE A 111 -1.10 -1.20 -11.48
C ILE A 111 -0.42 -2.12 -10.47
N LEU A 112 -0.98 -3.30 -10.20
CA LEU A 112 -0.43 -4.25 -9.24
C LEU A 112 1.00 -4.68 -9.61
N ALA A 113 1.23 -5.03 -10.88
CA ALA A 113 2.57 -5.33 -11.38
C ALA A 113 3.52 -4.15 -11.20
N SER A 114 3.08 -2.93 -11.52
CA SER A 114 3.90 -1.72 -11.40
C SER A 114 4.27 -1.41 -9.94
N VAL A 115 3.33 -1.61 -9.01
CA VAL A 115 3.59 -1.44 -7.56
C VAL A 115 4.59 -2.48 -7.08
N LEU A 116 4.41 -3.74 -7.45
CA LEU A 116 5.32 -4.82 -7.04
C LEU A 116 6.71 -4.70 -7.66
N ASP A 117 6.81 -4.25 -8.91
CA ASP A 117 8.09 -3.97 -9.56
C ASP A 117 8.82 -2.82 -8.85
N GLY A 118 8.10 -1.73 -8.52
CA GLY A 118 8.67 -0.64 -7.74
C GLY A 118 9.10 -1.08 -6.33
N ALA A 119 8.33 -1.96 -5.70
CA ALA A 119 8.67 -2.54 -4.42
C ALA A 119 9.92 -3.43 -4.52
N ALA A 120 10.06 -4.24 -5.58
CA ALA A 120 11.23 -5.07 -5.83
C ALA A 120 12.50 -4.23 -6.07
N VAL A 121 12.38 -3.08 -6.74
CA VAL A 121 13.46 -2.09 -6.82
C VAL A 121 13.85 -1.61 -5.42
N SER A 122 12.86 -1.32 -4.58
CA SER A 122 13.08 -0.86 -3.21
C SER A 122 13.76 -1.91 -2.34
N THR A 123 13.35 -3.18 -2.43
CA THR A 123 14.00 -4.33 -1.78
C THR A 123 15.48 -4.39 -2.13
N LYS A 124 15.82 -4.30 -3.42
CA LYS A 124 17.22 -4.34 -3.90
C LYS A 124 18.04 -3.17 -3.38
N ARG A 125 17.48 -1.95 -3.37
CA ARG A 125 18.18 -0.74 -2.91
C ARG A 125 18.39 -0.74 -1.40
N ASN A 126 17.38 -1.14 -0.64
CA ASN A 126 17.42 -1.16 0.82
C ASN A 126 18.14 -2.38 1.39
N LYS A 127 18.32 -3.45 0.59
CA LYS A 127 18.81 -4.77 1.04
C LYS A 127 18.04 -5.29 2.25
N LYS A 128 16.74 -4.99 2.28
CA LYS A 128 15.80 -5.30 3.36
C LYS A 128 14.46 -5.68 2.74
N LYS A 129 13.60 -6.29 3.56
CA LYS A 129 12.23 -6.63 3.17
C LYS A 129 11.42 -5.39 2.85
N THR A 130 10.58 -5.51 1.82
CA THR A 130 9.61 -4.49 1.45
C THR A 130 8.20 -5.06 1.58
N LEU A 131 7.32 -4.29 2.22
CA LEU A 131 5.88 -4.59 2.30
C LEU A 131 5.13 -3.75 1.28
N VAL A 132 4.24 -4.38 0.54
CA VAL A 132 3.21 -3.73 -0.26
C VAL A 132 1.87 -4.04 0.38
N LEU A 133 1.14 -3.00 0.79
CA LEU A 133 -0.21 -3.09 1.32
C LEU A 133 -1.15 -2.35 0.39
N ILE A 134 -2.09 -3.07 -0.22
CA ILE A 134 -3.10 -2.48 -1.10
C ILE A 134 -4.47 -2.68 -0.45
N CYS A 135 -5.23 -1.60 -0.36
CA CYS A 135 -6.60 -1.65 0.12
C CYS A 135 -7.59 -1.59 -1.04
N LEU A 136 -8.57 -2.49 -1.00
CA LEU A 136 -9.73 -2.49 -1.89
C LEU A 136 -10.99 -2.19 -1.07
N GLU A 137 -11.70 -1.13 -1.45
CA GLU A 137 -12.85 -0.61 -0.72
C GLU A 137 -14.14 -1.37 -1.00
N ASP A 138 -14.23 -2.01 -2.16
CA ASP A 138 -15.46 -2.56 -2.69
C ASP A 138 -15.33 -4.08 -2.94
N ILE A 139 -16.14 -4.84 -2.21
CA ILE A 139 -16.23 -6.30 -2.33
C ILE A 139 -17.18 -6.78 -3.43
N THR A 140 -18.01 -5.88 -3.98
CA THR A 140 -19.14 -6.24 -4.84
C THR A 140 -18.72 -6.84 -6.18
N ASN A 141 -17.43 -6.72 -6.56
CA ASN A 141 -16.85 -7.32 -7.76
C ASN A 141 -15.54 -8.08 -7.48
N LEU A 142 -15.33 -8.57 -6.25
CA LEU A 142 -14.12 -9.33 -5.89
C LEU A 142 -13.87 -10.51 -6.82
N ASP A 143 -14.92 -11.25 -7.17
CA ASP A 143 -14.84 -12.41 -8.06
C ASP A 143 -14.24 -12.07 -9.44
N GLN A 144 -14.45 -10.84 -9.92
CA GLN A 144 -13.89 -10.37 -11.20
C GLN A 144 -12.37 -10.21 -11.13
N PHE A 145 -11.83 -9.91 -9.95
CA PHE A 145 -10.41 -9.65 -9.73
C PHE A 145 -9.72 -10.75 -8.93
N GLN A 146 -10.44 -11.77 -8.47
CA GLN A 146 -9.91 -12.84 -7.62
C GLN A 146 -8.66 -13.49 -8.23
N ILE A 147 -8.72 -13.87 -9.52
CA ILE A 147 -7.57 -14.46 -10.23
C ILE A 147 -6.36 -13.51 -10.22
N ILE A 148 -6.60 -12.21 -10.42
CA ILE A 148 -5.54 -11.20 -10.41
C ILE A 148 -4.95 -11.10 -9.00
N PHE A 149 -5.79 -11.06 -7.98
CA PHE A 149 -5.32 -10.96 -6.60
C PHE A 149 -4.52 -12.19 -6.17
N ASP A 150 -5.01 -13.38 -6.51
CA ASP A 150 -4.32 -14.65 -6.23
C ASP A 150 -2.95 -14.75 -6.93
N MET A 151 -2.78 -14.07 -8.08
CA MET A 151 -1.49 -14.03 -8.80
C MET A 151 -0.47 -13.06 -8.17
N TYR A 152 -0.92 -11.94 -7.60
CA TYR A 152 -0.04 -10.83 -7.19
C TYR A 152 0.18 -10.72 -5.68
N PHE A 153 -0.73 -11.24 -4.86
CA PHE A 153 -0.66 -11.12 -3.40
C PHE A 153 -0.31 -12.44 -2.73
N SER A 154 0.69 -12.40 -1.85
CA SER A 154 1.03 -13.55 -1.00
C SER A 154 0.09 -13.70 0.19
N HIS A 155 -0.60 -12.63 0.58
CA HIS A 155 -1.52 -12.63 1.72
C HIS A 155 -2.79 -11.85 1.41
N PHE A 156 -3.91 -12.39 1.87
CA PHE A 156 -5.21 -11.75 1.81
C PHE A 156 -5.77 -11.58 3.22
N ILE A 157 -6.18 -10.37 3.55
CA ILE A 157 -6.68 -9.99 4.86
C ILE A 157 -8.14 -9.52 4.72
N PRO A 158 -9.11 -10.37 5.08
CA PRO A 158 -10.52 -10.03 4.99
C PRO A 158 -10.91 -8.96 6.01
N LYS A 159 -12.14 -8.45 5.89
CA LYS A 159 -12.72 -7.52 6.86
C LYS A 159 -12.82 -8.22 8.23
N MET A 160 -12.09 -7.69 9.22
CA MET A 160 -12.14 -8.12 10.61
C MET A 160 -12.04 -6.88 11.53
N ASP A 161 -11.95 -7.08 12.85
CA ASP A 161 -11.76 -5.99 13.79
C ASP A 161 -10.47 -5.18 13.50
N GLN A 162 -10.52 -3.85 13.70
CA GLN A 162 -9.47 -2.93 13.25
C GLN A 162 -8.12 -3.21 13.92
N ASP A 163 -8.09 -3.49 15.22
CA ASP A 163 -6.83 -3.72 15.93
C ASP A 163 -6.20 -5.05 15.51
N ASN A 164 -7.03 -6.07 15.28
CA ASN A 164 -6.58 -7.36 14.77
C ASN A 164 -6.00 -7.26 13.35
N ILE A 165 -6.52 -6.37 12.49
CA ILE A 165 -5.97 -6.12 11.15
C ILE A 165 -4.55 -5.55 11.25
N VAL A 166 -4.41 -4.49 12.06
CA VAL A 166 -3.13 -3.79 12.24
C VAL A 166 -2.07 -4.77 12.75
N ASP A 167 -2.39 -5.51 13.81
CA ASP A 167 -1.48 -6.49 14.40
C ASP A 167 -1.10 -7.60 13.41
N THR A 168 -2.06 -8.07 12.62
CA THR A 168 -1.80 -9.13 11.62
C THR A 168 -0.81 -8.64 10.56
N ILE A 169 -1.03 -7.44 9.99
CA ILE A 169 -0.15 -6.88 8.95
C ILE A 169 1.26 -6.63 9.48
N VAL A 170 1.37 -6.08 10.68
CA VAL A 170 2.67 -5.82 11.30
C VAL A 170 3.42 -7.13 11.58
N LYS A 171 2.73 -8.16 12.09
CA LYS A 171 3.33 -9.49 12.33
C LYS A 171 3.79 -10.17 11.05
N LEU A 172 3.08 -10.00 9.93
CA LEU A 172 3.51 -10.55 8.63
C LEU A 172 4.87 -9.99 8.21
N TYR A 173 5.11 -8.69 8.43
CA TYR A 173 6.39 -8.07 8.09
C TYR A 173 7.55 -8.50 9.01
N ILE A 174 7.28 -8.69 10.31
CA ILE A 174 8.32 -9.00 11.30
C ILE A 174 8.73 -10.49 11.26
N ASN A 175 7.78 -11.40 11.02
CA ASN A 175 7.99 -12.84 11.21
C ASN A 175 8.44 -13.60 9.96
N GLN A 176 8.37 -12.99 8.77
CA GLN A 176 8.97 -13.53 7.54
C GLN A 176 10.37 -12.98 7.41
#